data_AF-A0A3M1B1Y5-F1
#
_entry.id   AF-A0A3M1B1Y5-F1
#
_cell.length_a   1.000
_cell.length_b   1.000
_cell.length_c   1.000
_cell.angle_alpha   90.00
_cell.angle_beta   90.00
_cell.angle_gamma   90.00
#
_symmetry.space_group_name_H-M   'P 1'
#
loop_
_entity.id
_entity.type
_entity.pdbx_description
1 polymer ?
#
loop_
_entity_poly.entity_id
_entity_poly.type
_entity_poly.pdbx_seq_one_letter_code
_entity_poly.pdbx_strand_id
1 'polypeptide(L)'
;MRAKKSYGQHFLTNEAIAERIAKSLSPNFPGGNLLEIGPGKGMLTKYLLEQDYNLYVVEADHDMVDYLFEHYEALHGRIIS
;
A
#
# COMPACT_ATOMS: atom_id res chain seq x y z
N MET A 1 13.01 5.98 9.34
CA MET A 1 12.40 4.69 9.74
C MET A 1 13.23 3.49 9.26
N ARG A 2 13.52 2.56 10.17
CA ARG A 2 14.26 1.30 9.93
C ARG A 2 13.29 0.11 10.02
N ALA A 3 13.51 -0.94 9.23
CA ALA A 3 12.73 -2.17 9.31
C ALA A 3 12.77 -2.77 10.73
N LYS A 4 11.61 -3.12 11.26
CA LYS A 4 11.46 -3.82 12.53
C LYS A 4 11.44 -5.33 12.26
N LYS A 5 12.45 -6.05 12.76
CA LYS A 5 12.54 -7.52 12.59
C LYS A 5 11.35 -8.27 13.20
N SER A 6 10.75 -7.74 14.28
CA SER A 6 9.56 -8.33 14.92
C SER A 6 8.35 -8.40 13.99
N TYR A 7 8.27 -7.50 13.01
CA TYR A 7 7.19 -7.45 12.02
C TYR A 7 7.56 -8.13 10.70
N GLY A 8 8.74 -8.76 10.60
CA GLY A 8 9.16 -9.45 9.37
C GLY A 8 9.30 -8.55 8.14
N GLN A 9 9.51 -7.24 8.34
CA GLN A 9 9.48 -6.25 7.25
C GLN A 9 10.66 -6.43 6.28
N HIS A 10 10.33 -6.74 5.03
CA HIS A 10 11.23 -6.65 3.87
C HIS A 10 10.62 -5.69 2.85
N PHE A 11 11.23 -4.50 2.72
CA PHE A 11 10.67 -3.47 1.85
C PHE A 11 10.99 -3.75 0.38
N LEU A 12 9.94 -3.75 -0.44
CA LEU A 12 10.08 -3.60 -1.89
C LEU A 12 10.61 -2.19 -2.17
N THR A 13 11.69 -2.08 -2.93
CA THR A 13 12.33 -0.81 -3.29
C THR A 13 12.46 -0.60 -4.80
N ASN A 14 12.11 -1.61 -5.59
CA ASN A 14 12.19 -1.56 -7.05
C ASN A 14 10.87 -1.07 -7.65
N GLU A 15 10.92 0.13 -8.22
CA GLU A 15 9.78 0.81 -8.84
C GLU A 15 9.13 0.01 -9.97
N ALA A 16 9.95 -0.46 -10.92
CA ALA A 16 9.46 -1.19 -12.08
C ALA A 16 8.76 -2.50 -11.69
N ILE A 17 9.22 -3.16 -10.62
CA ILE A 17 8.56 -4.35 -10.09
C ILE A 17 7.23 -3.97 -9.42
N ALA A 18 7.20 -2.93 -8.59
CA ALA A 18 5.98 -2.48 -7.91
C ALA A 18 4.89 -2.05 -8.91
N GLU A 19 5.25 -1.26 -9.90
CA GLU A 19 4.34 -0.83 -10.97
C GLU A 19 3.79 -2.03 -11.76
N ARG A 20 4.65 -3.00 -12.08
CA ARG A 20 4.23 -4.21 -12.81
C ARG A 20 3.29 -5.08 -11.99
N ILE A 21 3.51 -5.19 -10.68
CA ILE A 21 2.59 -5.88 -9.76
C ILE A 21 1.23 -5.17 -9.78
N ALA A 22 1.20 -3.85 -9.58
CA ALA A 22 -0.04 -3.07 -9.57
C ALA A 22 -0.83 -3.22 -10.88
N LYS A 23 -0.16 -3.12 -12.03
CA LYS A 23 -0.79 -3.27 -13.35
C LYS A 23 -1.25 -4.70 -13.65
N SER A 24 -0.62 -5.71 -13.05
CA SER A 24 -1.01 -7.12 -13.27
C SER A 24 -2.37 -7.49 -12.67
N LEU A 25 -2.93 -6.64 -11.80
CA LEU A 25 -4.22 -6.87 -11.16
C LEU A 25 -5.44 -6.65 -12.10
N SER A 26 -5.29 -6.02 -13.28
CA SER A 26 -6.44 -5.60 -14.11
C SER A 26 -6.55 -6.33 -15.46
N PRO A 27 -7.77 -6.72 -15.90
CA PRO A 27 -8.72 -5.74 -16.47
C PRO A 27 -10.20 -5.82 -16.03
N ASN A 28 -10.62 -6.72 -15.12
CA ASN A 28 -12.05 -7.09 -15.00
C ASN A 28 -12.85 -6.46 -13.85
N PHE A 29 -12.27 -5.57 -13.03
CA PHE A 29 -12.99 -5.00 -11.87
C PHE A 29 -12.70 -3.50 -11.62
N PRO A 30 -12.95 -2.60 -12.59
CA PRO A 30 -12.90 -1.15 -12.35
C PRO A 30 -13.86 -0.76 -11.21
N GLY A 31 -13.41 0.10 -10.30
CA GLY A 31 -14.15 0.49 -9.10
C GLY A 31 -14.29 -0.61 -8.04
N GLY A 32 -13.60 -1.74 -8.19
CA GLY A 32 -13.60 -2.82 -7.21
C GLY A 32 -12.93 -2.43 -5.88
N ASN A 33 -13.33 -3.06 -4.78
CA ASN A 33 -12.64 -2.92 -3.50
C ASN A 33 -11.33 -3.71 -3.52
N LEU A 34 -10.23 -3.07 -3.15
CA LEU A 34 -8.90 -3.68 -3.06
C LEU A 34 -8.37 -3.50 -1.65
N LEU A 35 -7.81 -4.57 -1.07
CA LEU A 35 -7.17 -4.55 0.25
C LEU A 35 -5.69 -4.88 0.11
N GLU A 36 -4.82 -3.96 0.50
CA GLU A 36 -3.39 -4.20 0.65
C GLU A 36 -3.06 -4.53 2.12
N ILE A 37 -2.32 -5.61 2.35
CA ILE A 37 -1.88 -6.02 3.69
C ILE A 37 -0.38 -5.76 3.79
N GLY A 38 0.05 -5.03 4.83
CA GLY A 38 1.44 -4.64 5.02
C GLY A 38 1.94 -3.68 3.94
N PRO A 39 1.26 -2.53 3.72
CA PRO A 39 1.72 -1.49 2.78
C PRO A 39 3.11 -0.96 3.11
N GLY A 40 3.55 -1.03 4.39
CA GLY A 40 4.80 -0.48 4.84
C GLY A 40 4.92 1.00 4.49
N LYS A 41 5.92 1.35 3.66
CA LYS A 41 6.14 2.73 3.18
C LYS A 41 5.33 3.09 1.93
N GLY A 42 4.44 2.21 1.49
CA GLY A 42 3.55 2.46 0.35
C GLY A 42 4.19 2.32 -1.03
N MET A 43 5.27 1.55 -1.17
CA MET A 43 5.93 1.35 -2.47
C MET A 43 4.98 0.75 -3.51
N LEU A 44 4.17 -0.23 -3.12
CA LEU A 44 3.14 -0.79 -3.98
C LEU A 44 1.88 0.08 -3.97
N THR A 45 1.45 0.52 -2.79
CA THR A 45 0.32 1.43 -2.57
C THR A 45 0.23 2.57 -3.57
N LYS A 46 1.34 3.29 -3.84
CA LYS A 46 1.32 4.42 -4.76
C LYS A 46 0.88 4.05 -6.18
N TYR A 47 1.28 2.87 -6.66
CA TYR A 47 0.89 2.39 -7.99
C TYR A 47 -0.50 1.79 -8.00
N LEU A 48 -0.97 1.24 -6.86
CA LEU A 48 -2.35 0.80 -6.70
C LEU A 48 -3.33 1.98 -6.70
N LEU A 49 -2.93 3.12 -6.11
CA LEU A 49 -3.72 4.36 -6.12
C LEU A 49 -3.87 4.99 -7.52
N GLU A 50 -2.96 4.68 -8.45
CA GLU A 50 -3.08 5.10 -9.85
C GLU A 50 -4.11 4.27 -10.65
N GLN A 51 -4.58 3.15 -10.07
CA GLN A 51 -5.58 2.29 -10.70
C GLN A 51 -6.99 2.64 -10.22
N ASP A 52 -8.00 2.23 -10.99
CA ASP A 52 -9.41 2.44 -10.64
C ASP A 52 -9.89 1.38 -9.61
N TYR A 53 -9.43 1.52 -8.37
CA TYR A 53 -9.85 0.71 -7.23
C TYR A 53 -10.23 1.56 -6.02
N ASN A 54 -11.18 1.05 -5.24
CA ASN A 54 -11.43 1.50 -3.88
C ASN A 54 -10.42 0.83 -2.94
N LEU A 55 -9.23 1.40 -2.85
CA LEU A 55 -8.11 0.86 -2.07
C LEU A 55 -8.26 1.12 -0.56
N TYR A 56 -8.11 0.05 0.22
CA TYR A 56 -7.92 0.05 1.67
C TYR A 56 -6.58 -0.59 2.00
N VAL A 57 -5.97 -0.18 3.11
CA VAL A 57 -4.70 -0.75 3.57
C VAL A 57 -4.79 -1.20 5.02
N VAL A 58 -4.09 -2.29 5.36
CA VAL A 58 -3.99 -2.81 6.73
C VAL A 58 -2.53 -2.84 7.15
N GLU A 59 -2.18 -2.15 8.24
CA GLU A 59 -0.80 -2.05 8.73
C GLU A 59 -0.74 -2.14 10.25
N ALA A 60 0.03 -3.11 10.76
CA ALA A 60 0.16 -3.38 12.20
C ALA A 60 1.28 -2.57 12.85
N ASP A 61 2.19 -1.99 12.06
CA ASP A 61 3.24 -1.11 12.55
C ASP A 61 2.73 0.34 12.60
N HIS A 62 2.44 0.85 13.81
CA HIS A 62 1.93 2.21 14.01
C HIS A 62 2.84 3.30 13.41
N ASP A 63 4.17 3.11 13.39
CA ASP A 63 5.07 4.09 12.75
C ASP A 63 4.81 4.17 11.24
N MET A 64 4.44 3.05 10.61
CA MET A 64 4.09 3.01 9.19
C MET A 64 2.68 3.55 8.95
N VAL A 65 1.74 3.33 9.88
CA VAL A 65 0.40 3.95 9.83
C VAL A 65 0.52 5.48 9.80
N ASP A 66 1.30 6.05 10.71
CA ASP A 66 1.56 7.50 10.75
C ASP A 66 2.22 7.97 9.46
N TYR A 67 3.22 7.24 8.97
CA TYR A 67 3.86 7.53 7.69
C TYR A 67 2.86 7.55 6.52
N LEU A 68 1.99 6.54 6.43
CA LEU A 68 0.99 6.45 5.36
C LEU A 68 -0.03 7.60 5.46
N PHE A 69 -0.45 7.93 6.67
CA PHE A 69 -1.36 9.05 6.91
C PHE A 69 -0.75 10.39 6.48
N GLU A 70 0.53 10.63 6.77
CA GLU A 70 1.23 11.86 6.39
C GLU A 70 1.49 11.98 4.88
N HIS A 71 1.73 10.87 4.18
CA HIS A 71 2.22 10.88 2.80
C HIS A 71 1.15 10.54 1.74
N TYR A 72 0.03 9.94 2.15
CA TYR A 72 -1.02 9.50 1.24
C TYR A 72 -2.40 9.99 1.69
N GLU A 73 -2.73 11.24 1.37
CA GLU A 73 -4.04 11.84 1.66
C GLU A 73 -5.21 11.00 1.11
N ALA A 74 -5.02 10.34 -0.03
CA ALA A 74 -6.01 9.45 -0.64
C ALA A 74 -6.39 8.23 0.23
N LEU A 75 -5.58 7.91 1.25
CA LEU A 75 -5.84 6.84 2.21
C LEU A 75 -6.51 7.33 3.49
N HIS A 76 -6.76 8.62 3.68
CA HIS A 76 -7.43 9.12 4.87
C HIS A 76 -8.81 8.47 5.02
N GLY A 77 -9.06 7.84 6.17
CA GLY A 77 -10.26 7.04 6.43
C GLY A 77 -10.28 5.65 5.79
N ARG A 78 -9.17 5.21 5.19
CA ARG A 78 -9.01 3.90 4.51
C ARG A 78 -7.82 3.08 5.04
N ILE A 79 -7.16 3.56 6.10
CA ILE A 79 -6.11 2.83 6.82
C ILE A 79 -6.74 2.10 8.00
N ILE A 80 -6.50 0.80 8.09
CA ILE A 80 -6.91 -0.07 9.19
C ILE A 80 -5.63 -0.47 9.94
N SER A 81 -5.57 -0.21 11.25
CA SER A 81 -4.41 -0.49 12.11
C SER A 81 -4.71 -1.52 13.19
#